data_AF-A0A7S1DR66-F1
#
_entry.id   AF-A0A7S1DR66-F1
#
_cell.length_a   1.000
_cell.length_b   1.000
_cell.length_c   1.000
_cell.angle_alpha   90.00
_cell.angle_beta   90.00
_cell.angle_gamma   90.00
#
_symmetry.space_group_name_H-M   'P 1'
#
loop_
_entity.id
_entity.type
_entity.pdbx_description
1 polymer ?
#
loop_
_entity_poly.entity_id
_entity_poly.type
_entity_poly.pdbx_seq_one_letter_code
_entity_poly.pdbx_strand_id
1 'polypeptide(L)'
;MMRFAITVLFVLGLMGAEAFSPVSPGLGLRRPQRLASVGPSQIHGASGAAIPFAPRKSVPRMSLADEQGGDQVASGGEATPSSCSYAWTKLSQCLSDHYQTTRSIPSIMKGALVLSPSEVETTHLTVNSVFSCPFCTGLHGELGRMSDLGEKSYDLNSADSLDSCLQATPHTGVARYARDFATKGRYDSGDYEQLSSSIGPSRASSVRGLAWFLRWGAFGGNTILSTTKSPSLFKLFFTLYYLPLYAIIKAFSAMLTVFPTKSPKILSQ
;
A
#
# COMPACT_ATOMS: atom_id res chain seq x y z
N MET A 1 -2.05 18.40 -9.24
CA MET A 1 -0.93 17.53 -9.70
C MET A 1 -1.12 16.06 -9.32
N MET A 2 -1.47 15.71 -8.09
CA MET A 2 -1.60 14.31 -7.66
C MET A 2 -2.67 13.50 -8.44
N ARG A 3 -3.82 14.10 -8.77
CA ARG A 3 -4.83 13.48 -9.65
C ARG A 3 -4.31 13.17 -11.06
N PHE A 4 -3.34 13.93 -11.56
CA PHE A 4 -2.74 13.71 -12.89
C PHE A 4 -1.70 12.59 -12.85
N ALA A 5 -0.86 12.54 -11.81
CA ALA A 5 0.12 11.47 -11.63
C ALA A 5 -0.55 10.08 -11.46
N ILE A 6 -1.67 10.02 -10.72
CA ILE A 6 -2.46 8.79 -10.57
C ILE A 6 -3.00 8.32 -11.93
N THR A 7 -3.57 9.22 -12.75
CA THR A 7 -4.08 8.88 -14.08
C THR A 7 -2.97 8.39 -15.02
N VAL A 8 -1.80 9.04 -15.03
CA VAL A 8 -0.68 8.66 -15.92
C VAL A 8 -0.09 7.30 -15.54
N LEU A 9 0.15 7.04 -14.25
CA LEU A 9 0.64 5.74 -13.79
C LEU A 9 -0.39 4.62 -14.05
N PHE A 10 -1.68 4.95 -13.96
CA PHE A 10 -2.76 4.01 -14.21
C PHE A 10 -2.90 3.65 -15.69
N VAL A 11 -2.80 4.62 -16.60
CA VAL A 11 -2.80 4.38 -18.06
C VAL A 11 -1.62 3.50 -18.45
N LEU A 12 -0.42 3.76 -17.89
CA LEU A 12 0.76 2.93 -18.16
C LEU A 12 0.64 1.50 -17.59
N GLY A 13 -0.08 1.31 -16.48
CA GLY A 13 -0.39 -0.01 -15.93
C GLY A 13 -1.43 -0.80 -16.75
N LEU A 14 -2.44 -0.11 -17.30
CA LEU A 14 -3.48 -0.71 -18.12
C LEU A 14 -2.99 -1.19 -19.49
N MET A 15 -2.00 -0.51 -20.09
CA MET A 15 -1.43 -0.93 -21.37
C MET A 15 -0.76 -2.32 -21.31
N GLY A 16 -0.47 -2.85 -20.11
CA GLY A 16 0.01 -4.22 -19.95
C GLY A 16 -1.09 -5.29 -19.80
N ALA A 17 -2.33 -4.90 -19.50
CA ALA A 17 -3.41 -5.84 -19.18
C ALA A 17 -4.14 -6.38 -20.44
N GLU A 18 -4.00 -5.74 -21.60
CA GLU A 18 -4.68 -6.19 -22.83
C GLU A 18 -4.10 -7.50 -23.40
N ALA A 19 -2.95 -7.97 -22.94
CA ALA A 19 -2.33 -9.21 -23.43
C ALA A 19 -2.98 -10.50 -22.88
N PHE A 20 -3.87 -10.42 -21.87
CA PHE A 20 -4.44 -11.60 -21.22
C PHE A 20 -5.91 -11.40 -20.81
N SER A 21 -6.82 -11.34 -21.78
CA SER A 21 -8.25 -11.55 -21.51
C SER A 21 -8.61 -13.04 -21.66
N PRO A 22 -8.81 -13.79 -20.57
CA PRO A 22 -9.41 -15.12 -20.67
C PRO A 22 -10.90 -14.99 -21.01
N VAL A 23 -11.32 -15.72 -22.06
CA VAL A 23 -12.72 -15.94 -22.43
C VAL A 23 -13.48 -16.47 -21.22
N SER A 24 -14.46 -15.72 -20.72
CA SER A 24 -15.29 -16.13 -19.58
C SER A 24 -16.43 -17.05 -20.05
N PRO A 25 -16.60 -18.27 -19.50
CA PRO A 25 -17.81 -19.05 -19.69
C PRO A 25 -18.89 -18.64 -18.68
N GLY A 26 -20.09 -18.32 -19.20
CA GLY A 26 -21.40 -18.50 -18.56
C GLY A 26 -21.63 -18.00 -17.13
N LEU A 27 -22.12 -16.77 -16.98
CA LEU A 27 -22.71 -16.27 -15.73
C LEU A 27 -24.12 -16.84 -15.52
N GLY A 28 -24.24 -17.83 -14.65
CA GLY A 28 -25.51 -18.28 -14.08
C GLY A 28 -26.02 -17.32 -13.01
N LEU A 29 -27.18 -16.72 -13.25
CA LEU A 29 -27.89 -15.83 -12.33
C LEU A 29 -28.33 -16.58 -11.06
N ARG A 30 -27.88 -16.17 -9.88
CA ARG A 30 -28.47 -16.56 -8.58
C ARG A 30 -29.30 -15.41 -8.00
N ARG A 31 -30.49 -15.79 -7.49
CA ARG A 31 -31.50 -14.97 -6.82
C ARG A 31 -30.98 -14.33 -5.51
N PRO A 32 -31.43 -13.11 -5.15
CA PRO A 32 -31.10 -12.50 -3.86
C PRO A 32 -31.90 -13.12 -2.71
N GLN A 33 -31.24 -13.38 -1.58
CA GLN A 33 -31.86 -13.69 -0.29
C GLN A 33 -32.09 -12.41 0.53
N ARG A 34 -33.19 -12.39 1.29
CA ARG A 34 -33.64 -11.30 2.17
C ARG A 34 -32.66 -11.07 3.33
N LEU A 35 -32.37 -9.80 3.58
CA LEU A 35 -31.69 -9.30 4.78
C LEU A 35 -32.66 -9.26 5.97
N ALA A 36 -32.21 -9.76 7.12
CA ALA A 36 -32.84 -9.57 8.42
C ALA A 36 -32.31 -8.28 9.08
N SER A 37 -33.22 -7.54 9.72
CA SER A 37 -32.96 -6.28 10.42
C SER A 37 -32.21 -6.49 11.73
N VAL A 38 -31.10 -5.76 11.92
CA VAL A 38 -30.35 -5.68 13.18
C VAL A 38 -30.72 -4.37 13.88
N GLY A 39 -31.07 -4.47 15.18
CA GLY A 39 -31.47 -3.35 16.04
C GLY A 39 -30.31 -2.47 16.53
N PRO A 40 -30.61 -1.34 17.20
CA PRO A 40 -29.64 -0.30 17.52
C PRO A 40 -28.72 -0.66 18.68
N SER A 41 -27.41 -0.47 18.48
CA SER A 41 -26.38 -0.53 19.54
C SER A 41 -26.23 0.80 20.26
N GLN A 42 -26.12 0.72 21.59
CA GLN A 42 -25.88 1.83 22.49
C GLN A 42 -24.41 2.31 22.41
N ILE A 43 -24.22 3.63 22.43
CA ILE A 43 -22.93 4.31 22.41
C ILE A 43 -22.58 4.72 23.84
N HIS A 44 -21.50 4.17 24.39
CA HIS A 44 -20.87 4.68 25.61
C HIS A 44 -19.70 5.59 25.26
N GLY A 45 -19.72 6.80 25.82
CA GLY A 45 -18.66 7.80 25.70
C GLY A 45 -17.47 7.49 26.62
N ALA A 46 -16.26 7.76 26.12
CA ALA A 46 -15.04 7.78 26.91
C ALA A 46 -14.38 9.15 26.81
N SER A 47 -14.24 9.79 27.97
CA SER A 47 -13.60 11.09 28.21
C SER A 47 -12.08 10.98 28.06
N GLY A 48 -11.47 12.05 27.54
CA GLY A 48 -10.05 12.13 27.20
C GLY A 48 -9.12 12.32 28.40
N ALA A 49 -7.91 11.80 28.24
CA ALA A 49 -6.74 12.16 29.04
C ALA A 49 -5.62 12.59 28.09
N ALA A 50 -5.04 13.76 28.36
CA ALA A 50 -3.92 14.32 27.59
C ALA A 50 -2.61 13.61 27.97
N ILE A 51 -1.85 13.18 26.95
CA ILE A 51 -0.52 12.58 27.11
C ILE A 51 0.54 13.69 26.90
N PRO A 52 1.52 13.85 27.81
CA PRO A 52 2.57 14.86 27.67
C PRO A 52 3.57 14.49 26.56
N PHE A 53 3.92 15.48 25.74
CA PHE A 53 4.94 15.39 24.69
C PHE A 53 6.36 15.40 25.30
N ALA A 54 7.13 14.33 25.05
CA ALA A 54 8.57 14.30 25.28
C ALA A 54 9.33 14.79 24.03
N PRO A 55 10.51 15.44 24.17
CA PRO A 55 11.27 15.94 23.03
C PRO A 55 11.90 14.80 22.21
N ARG A 56 11.65 14.78 20.89
CA ARG A 56 12.23 13.81 19.94
C ARG A 56 13.74 14.08 19.76
N LYS A 57 14.54 13.01 19.85
CA LYS A 57 15.94 12.97 19.37
C LYS A 57 15.94 12.99 17.84
N SER A 58 16.86 13.74 17.25
CA SER A 58 17.09 13.81 15.80
C SER A 58 17.47 12.44 15.23
N VAL A 59 16.78 12.02 14.17
CA VAL A 59 17.08 10.79 13.43
C VAL A 59 18.34 10.99 12.56
N PRO A 60 19.32 10.08 12.57
CA PRO A 60 20.49 10.18 11.71
C PRO A 60 20.14 9.93 10.24
N ARG A 61 20.72 10.74 9.36
CA ARG A 61 20.72 10.59 7.91
C ARG A 61 21.42 9.27 7.54
N MET A 62 20.70 8.30 6.97
CA MET A 62 21.32 7.06 6.46
C MET A 62 22.23 7.40 5.26
N SER A 63 23.53 7.26 5.48
CA SER A 63 24.56 7.22 4.45
C SER A 63 24.60 5.81 3.85
N LEU A 64 24.50 5.71 2.52
CA LEU A 64 24.73 4.48 1.76
C LEU A 64 26.24 4.23 1.65
N ALA A 65 26.87 3.75 2.73
CA ALA A 65 28.19 3.13 2.69
C ALA A 65 28.40 2.29 3.97
N ASP A 66 29.02 1.13 3.79
CA ASP A 66 29.50 0.16 4.78
C ASP A 66 28.62 -1.08 5.05
N GLU A 67 28.72 -2.06 4.13
CA GLU A 67 28.65 -3.49 4.47
C GLU A 67 30.08 -4.05 4.51
N GLN A 68 30.68 -4.14 5.70
CA GLN A 68 31.76 -5.10 5.98
C GLN A 68 31.66 -5.63 7.43
N GLY A 69 31.45 -6.96 7.52
CA GLY A 69 32.02 -7.90 8.50
C GLY A 69 31.90 -7.61 10.00
N GLY A 70 31.06 -8.37 10.69
CA GLY A 70 31.09 -8.46 12.16
C GLY A 70 30.33 -9.68 12.67
N ASP A 71 31.01 -10.47 13.51
CA ASP A 71 30.68 -11.82 13.96
C ASP A 71 29.37 -12.00 14.76
N GLN A 72 28.89 -13.24 14.68
CA GLN A 72 27.69 -13.78 15.30
C GLN A 72 27.72 -13.73 16.84
N VAL A 73 26.69 -13.11 17.43
CA VAL A 73 26.20 -13.44 18.77
C VAL A 73 24.73 -13.86 18.63
N ALA A 74 24.47 -15.12 18.94
CA ALA A 74 23.14 -15.72 18.91
C ALA A 74 22.27 -15.16 20.04
N SER A 75 21.48 -14.14 19.74
CA SER A 75 20.24 -13.82 20.45
C SER A 75 19.07 -14.29 19.59
N GLY A 76 18.09 -14.94 20.21
CA GLY A 76 16.86 -15.44 19.56
C GLY A 76 15.94 -14.32 19.10
N GLY A 77 16.43 -13.44 18.22
CA GLY A 77 15.63 -12.44 17.53
C GLY A 77 14.81 -13.13 16.46
N GLU A 78 13.49 -12.89 16.45
CA GLU A 78 12.66 -13.12 15.28
C GLU A 78 13.35 -12.47 14.09
N ALA A 79 13.84 -13.30 13.17
CA ALA A 79 14.51 -12.82 11.96
C ALA A 79 13.54 -11.90 11.23
N THR A 80 13.83 -10.59 11.24
CA THR A 80 13.09 -9.61 10.44
C THR A 80 13.06 -10.14 9.01
N PRO A 81 11.88 -10.40 8.43
CA PRO A 81 11.80 -11.01 7.12
C PRO A 81 12.54 -10.14 6.12
N SER A 82 13.57 -10.69 5.49
CA SER A 82 14.30 -9.98 4.44
C SER A 82 13.33 -9.44 3.39
N SER A 83 13.61 -8.27 2.82
CA SER A 83 12.77 -7.57 1.82
C SER A 83 12.42 -8.42 0.59
N CYS A 84 13.09 -9.56 0.37
CA CYS A 84 12.78 -10.51 -0.69
C CYS A 84 11.68 -11.54 -0.34
N SER A 85 11.14 -11.54 0.87
CA SER A 85 10.13 -12.51 1.32
C SER A 85 8.77 -12.35 0.61
N TYR A 86 8.42 -11.13 0.20
CA TYR A 86 7.14 -10.82 -0.46
C TYR A 86 7.30 -10.68 -1.97
N ALA A 87 7.61 -11.78 -2.65
CA ALA A 87 7.74 -11.86 -4.10
C ALA A 87 6.89 -13.00 -4.68
N TRP A 88 6.47 -12.88 -5.94
CA TRP A 88 5.86 -14.01 -6.63
C TRP A 88 6.91 -15.06 -6.96
N THR A 89 6.67 -16.27 -6.51
CA THR A 89 7.52 -17.43 -6.83
C THR A 89 6.91 -18.27 -7.95
N LYS A 90 5.59 -18.15 -8.17
CA LYS A 90 4.82 -18.92 -9.15
C LYS A 90 3.93 -18.01 -10.00
N LEU A 91 3.78 -18.33 -11.28
CA LEU A 91 2.91 -17.62 -12.21
C LEU A 91 1.45 -17.59 -11.73
N SER A 92 0.94 -18.68 -11.16
CA SER A 92 -0.44 -18.75 -10.66
C SER A 92 -0.74 -17.75 -9.54
N GLN A 93 0.23 -17.48 -8.65
CA GLN A 93 0.09 -16.46 -7.61
C GLN A 93 0.00 -15.06 -8.23
N CYS A 94 0.89 -14.78 -9.19
CA CYS A 94 0.91 -13.53 -9.94
C CYS A 94 -0.42 -13.29 -10.68
N LEU A 95 -0.92 -14.30 -11.42
CA LEU A 95 -2.19 -14.19 -12.13
C LEU A 95 -3.39 -14.00 -11.18
N SER A 96 -3.40 -14.68 -10.03
CA SER A 96 -4.44 -14.49 -9.02
C SER A 96 -4.44 -13.07 -8.44
N ASP A 97 -3.27 -12.53 -8.09
CA ASP A 97 -3.17 -11.14 -7.63
C ASP A 97 -3.55 -10.15 -8.74
N HIS A 98 -3.13 -10.41 -9.98
CA HIS A 98 -3.45 -9.57 -11.14
C HIS A 98 -4.97 -9.53 -11.37
N TYR A 99 -5.65 -10.67 -11.33
CA TYR A 99 -7.10 -10.75 -11.43
C TYR A 99 -7.81 -9.91 -10.36
N GLN A 100 -7.36 -10.00 -9.10
CA GLN A 100 -7.98 -9.25 -8.01
C GLN A 100 -7.75 -7.75 -8.10
N THR A 101 -6.54 -7.34 -8.48
CA THR A 101 -6.25 -5.92 -8.73
C THR A 101 -7.07 -5.40 -9.89
N THR A 102 -7.18 -6.16 -10.99
CA THR A 102 -8.00 -5.78 -12.16
C THR A 102 -9.47 -5.63 -11.79
N ARG A 103 -10.04 -6.55 -10.99
CA ARG A 103 -11.41 -6.41 -10.48
C ARG A 103 -11.60 -5.21 -9.56
N SER A 104 -10.53 -4.75 -8.92
CA SER A 104 -10.53 -3.60 -8.03
C SER A 104 -10.39 -2.26 -8.75
N ILE A 105 -10.08 -2.25 -10.05
CA ILE A 105 -9.87 -1.04 -10.86
C ILE A 105 -10.95 0.03 -10.67
N PRO A 106 -12.27 -0.28 -10.77
CA PRO A 106 -13.29 0.75 -10.59
C PRO A 106 -13.23 1.40 -9.20
N SER A 107 -12.91 0.63 -8.15
CA SER A 107 -12.75 1.17 -6.79
C SER A 107 -11.46 1.98 -6.64
N ILE A 108 -10.36 1.55 -7.27
CA ILE A 108 -9.09 2.29 -7.30
C ILE A 108 -9.30 3.66 -7.95
N MET A 109 -9.92 3.70 -9.14
CA MET A 109 -10.23 4.94 -9.85
C MET A 109 -11.14 5.85 -9.03
N LYS A 110 -12.17 5.27 -8.41
CA LYS A 110 -13.06 6.00 -7.51
C LYS A 110 -12.31 6.61 -6.33
N GLY A 111 -11.26 5.95 -5.83
CA GLY A 111 -10.39 6.44 -4.77
C GLY A 111 -9.85 7.85 -5.04
N ALA A 112 -9.43 8.15 -6.28
CA ALA A 112 -8.92 9.47 -6.65
C ALA A 112 -9.98 10.60 -6.55
N LEU A 113 -11.27 10.24 -6.51
CA LEU A 113 -12.39 11.17 -6.40
C LEU A 113 -12.92 11.30 -4.97
N VAL A 114 -12.91 10.20 -4.21
CA VAL A 114 -13.61 10.11 -2.91
C VAL A 114 -12.71 10.10 -1.68
N LEU A 115 -11.40 9.87 -1.86
CA LEU A 115 -10.42 9.87 -0.78
C LEU A 115 -9.53 11.11 -0.86
N SER A 116 -9.11 11.61 0.30
CA SER A 116 -8.08 12.64 0.35
C SER A 116 -6.71 12.05 -0.05
N PRO A 117 -5.78 12.89 -0.51
CA PRO A 117 -4.39 12.51 -0.69
C PRO A 117 -3.77 11.74 0.50
N SER A 118 -4.00 12.23 1.71
CA SER A 118 -3.44 11.63 2.92
C SER A 118 -4.08 10.28 3.27
N GLU A 119 -5.35 10.03 2.92
CA GLU A 119 -5.98 8.71 3.05
C GLU A 119 -5.42 7.69 2.04
N VAL A 120 -5.22 8.12 0.79
CA VAL A 120 -4.60 7.29 -0.26
C VAL A 120 -3.20 6.86 0.19
N GLU A 121 -2.35 7.81 0.58
CA GLU A 121 -0.99 7.49 1.00
C GLU A 121 -0.94 6.80 2.36
N THR A 122 -1.88 7.02 3.27
CA THR A 122 -2.00 6.21 4.49
C THR A 122 -2.22 4.74 4.13
N THR A 123 -3.12 4.46 3.19
CA THR A 123 -3.39 3.09 2.72
C THR A 123 -2.11 2.47 2.15
N HIS A 124 -1.44 3.20 1.25
CA HIS A 124 -0.26 2.69 0.58
C HIS A 124 0.91 2.47 1.57
N LEU A 125 1.32 3.49 2.30
CA LEU A 125 2.47 3.40 3.20
C LEU A 125 2.26 2.34 4.29
N THR A 126 1.04 2.20 4.80
CA THR A 126 0.73 1.14 5.78
C THR A 126 0.87 -0.26 5.18
N VAL A 127 0.36 -0.51 3.97
CA VAL A 127 0.53 -1.82 3.32
C VAL A 127 2.01 -2.07 3.00
N ASN A 128 2.74 -1.06 2.55
CA ASN A 128 4.16 -1.20 2.22
C ASN A 128 5.04 -1.38 3.47
N SER A 129 4.62 -0.91 4.64
CA SER A 129 5.35 -1.16 5.89
C SER A 129 5.48 -2.66 6.21
N VAL A 130 4.57 -3.50 5.71
CA VAL A 130 4.64 -4.96 5.81
C VAL A 130 5.46 -5.57 4.68
N PHE A 131 5.26 -5.13 3.44
CA PHE A 131 5.90 -5.76 2.27
C PHE A 131 7.31 -5.24 1.96
N SER A 132 7.68 -4.09 2.54
CA SER A 132 8.99 -3.46 2.47
C SER A 132 9.56 -3.32 1.05
N CYS A 133 8.72 -2.94 0.07
CA CYS A 133 9.16 -2.77 -1.31
C CYS A 133 9.88 -1.41 -1.50
N PRO A 134 11.16 -1.39 -1.94
CA PRO A 134 11.92 -0.14 -2.10
C PRO A 134 11.32 0.82 -3.13
N PHE A 135 10.71 0.31 -4.21
CA PHE A 135 10.07 1.15 -5.22
C PHE A 135 8.85 1.88 -4.67
N CYS A 136 8.03 1.16 -3.88
CA CYS A 136 6.87 1.73 -3.20
C CYS A 136 7.30 2.72 -2.12
N THR A 137 8.35 2.41 -1.36
CA THR A 137 8.95 3.32 -0.36
C THR A 137 9.35 4.65 -1.01
N GLY A 138 10.06 4.60 -2.15
CA GLY A 138 10.46 5.81 -2.86
C GLY A 138 9.27 6.63 -3.35
N LEU A 139 8.35 6.01 -4.11
CA LEU A 139 7.25 6.74 -4.72
C LEU A 139 6.25 7.26 -3.68
N HIS A 140 5.71 6.36 -2.85
CA HIS A 140 4.67 6.71 -1.89
C HIS A 140 5.21 7.47 -0.68
N GLY A 141 6.49 7.29 -0.33
CA GLY A 141 7.13 8.10 0.70
C GLY A 141 7.12 9.58 0.34
N GLU A 142 7.50 9.89 -0.91
CA GLU A 142 7.48 11.27 -1.43
C GLU A 142 6.05 11.80 -1.66
N LEU A 143 5.13 11.00 -2.21
CA LEU A 143 3.73 11.40 -2.34
C LEU A 143 3.08 11.65 -0.98
N GLY A 144 3.37 10.79 0.00
CA GLY A 144 2.95 10.94 1.38
C GLY A 144 3.53 12.21 2.01
N ARG A 145 4.82 12.49 1.79
CA ARG A 145 5.48 13.72 2.25
C ARG A 145 4.80 14.95 1.67
N MET A 146 4.40 14.91 0.40
CA MET A 146 3.72 16.02 -0.28
C MET A 146 2.22 16.15 0.06
N SER A 147 1.67 15.19 0.78
CA SER A 147 0.29 15.19 1.31
C SER A 147 0.22 15.80 2.71
N ASP A 148 -0.95 15.75 3.35
CA ASP A 148 -1.10 16.20 4.74
C ASP A 148 -0.37 15.32 5.77
N LEU A 149 0.21 14.18 5.37
CA LEU A 149 1.04 13.35 6.25
C LEU A 149 2.40 14.02 6.55
N GLY A 150 2.96 14.78 5.60
CA GLY A 150 4.29 15.36 5.74
C GLY A 150 5.35 14.30 6.06
N GLU A 151 6.32 14.65 6.89
CA GLU A 151 7.42 13.74 7.30
C GLU A 151 6.96 12.47 8.02
N LYS A 152 5.72 12.43 8.54
CA LYS A 152 5.17 11.21 9.15
C LYS A 152 4.94 10.10 8.13
N SER A 153 4.99 10.38 6.82
CA SER A 153 4.91 9.35 5.79
C SER A 153 6.02 8.30 5.94
N TYR A 154 7.22 8.72 6.31
CA TYR A 154 8.36 7.82 6.50
C TYR A 154 8.24 7.01 7.79
N ASP A 155 7.74 7.62 8.87
CA ASP A 155 7.40 6.92 10.12
C ASP A 155 6.35 5.83 9.83
N LEU A 156 5.32 6.14 9.03
CA LEU A 156 4.27 5.20 8.67
C LEU A 156 4.79 4.04 7.80
N ASN A 157 5.67 4.33 6.84
CA ASN A 157 6.25 3.31 5.96
C ASN A 157 7.25 2.39 6.66
N SER A 158 7.87 2.85 7.75
CA SER A 158 8.81 2.06 8.56
C SER A 158 8.14 1.41 9.77
N ALA A 159 6.82 1.55 9.92
CA ALA A 159 6.08 1.00 11.05
C ALA A 159 6.11 -0.55 11.08
N ASP A 160 6.58 -1.08 12.21
CA ASP A 160 6.71 -2.51 12.50
C ASP A 160 5.48 -3.11 13.18
N SER A 161 4.58 -2.28 13.70
CA SER A 161 3.39 -2.67 14.44
C SER A 161 2.16 -1.84 14.04
N LEU A 162 0.98 -2.33 14.38
CA LEU A 162 -0.26 -1.56 14.18
C LEU A 162 -0.24 -0.25 14.99
N ASP A 163 0.21 -0.29 16.24
CA ASP A 163 0.26 0.90 17.10
C ASP A 163 1.20 1.98 16.53
N SER A 164 2.35 1.58 15.99
CA SER A 164 3.27 2.48 15.25
C SER A 164 2.55 3.14 14.06
N CYS A 165 1.76 2.38 13.29
CA CYS A 165 0.96 2.95 12.19
C CYS A 165 -0.07 3.97 12.68
N LEU A 166 -0.80 3.65 13.77
CA LEU A 166 -1.86 4.50 14.31
C LEU A 166 -1.33 5.82 14.89
N GLN A 167 -0.09 5.84 15.39
CA GLN A 167 0.56 7.06 15.86
C GLN A 167 1.06 7.95 14.70
N ALA A 168 1.39 7.34 13.56
CA ALA A 168 1.94 8.05 12.40
C ALA A 168 0.89 8.71 11.51
N THR A 169 -0.41 8.38 11.64
CA THR A 169 -1.48 8.95 10.81
C THR A 169 -2.73 9.32 11.61
N PRO A 170 -3.43 10.42 11.27
CA PRO A 170 -4.76 10.70 11.83
C PRO A 170 -5.84 9.75 11.29
N HIS A 171 -5.60 9.06 10.17
CA HIS A 171 -6.57 8.20 9.49
C HIS A 171 -6.57 6.78 10.06
N THR A 172 -6.82 6.66 11.36
CA THR A 172 -6.63 5.43 12.15
C THR A 172 -7.45 4.24 11.63
N GLY A 173 -8.68 4.46 11.16
CA GLY A 173 -9.50 3.40 10.55
C GLY A 173 -8.89 2.84 9.26
N VAL A 174 -8.35 3.72 8.41
CA VAL A 174 -7.69 3.34 7.14
C VAL A 174 -6.40 2.56 7.44
N ALA A 175 -5.55 3.07 8.33
CA ALA A 175 -4.32 2.39 8.73
C ALA A 175 -4.58 1.03 9.37
N ARG A 176 -5.59 0.91 10.24
CA ARG A 176 -6.00 -0.36 10.85
C ARG A 176 -6.34 -1.39 9.77
N TYR A 177 -7.31 -1.07 8.91
CA TYR A 177 -7.71 -1.96 7.83
C TYR A 177 -6.54 -2.33 6.90
N ALA A 178 -5.73 -1.35 6.49
CA ALA A 178 -4.60 -1.55 5.59
C ALA A 178 -3.53 -2.48 6.19
N ARG A 179 -3.24 -2.32 7.49
CA ARG A 179 -2.30 -3.18 8.21
C ARG A 179 -2.85 -4.60 8.29
N ASP A 180 -4.11 -4.74 8.69
CA ASP A 180 -4.79 -6.03 8.85
C ASP A 180 -4.85 -6.80 7.51
N PHE A 181 -5.18 -6.10 6.42
CA PHE A 181 -5.12 -6.63 5.05
C PHE A 181 -3.72 -7.13 4.69
N ALA A 182 -2.68 -6.37 5.02
CA ALA A 182 -1.31 -6.72 4.66
C ALA A 182 -0.77 -7.93 5.46
N THR A 183 -1.14 -8.06 6.74
CA THR A 183 -0.65 -9.13 7.63
C THR A 183 -1.48 -10.41 7.58
N LYS A 184 -2.82 -10.32 7.57
CA LYS A 184 -3.72 -11.50 7.60
C LYS A 184 -4.03 -12.05 6.20
N GLY A 185 -3.75 -11.27 5.16
CA GLY A 185 -3.97 -11.68 3.79
C GLY A 185 -5.34 -11.31 3.24
N ARG A 186 -5.66 -11.91 2.10
CA ARG A 186 -6.30 -11.26 0.95
C ARG A 186 -7.81 -10.96 1.05
N TYR A 187 -8.59 -11.57 1.94
CA TYR A 187 -10.06 -11.59 1.77
C TYR A 187 -10.95 -11.27 2.97
N ASP A 188 -10.46 -11.39 4.21
CA ASP A 188 -11.30 -11.20 5.41
C ASP A 188 -10.50 -10.51 6.52
N SER A 189 -10.15 -9.25 6.32
CA SER A 189 -9.94 -8.42 7.50
C SER A 189 -11.34 -8.07 8.02
N GLY A 190 -11.70 -8.61 9.19
CA GLY A 190 -12.94 -8.25 9.90
C GLY A 190 -13.04 -6.75 10.23
N ASP A 191 -11.96 -6.02 9.99
CA ASP A 191 -11.90 -4.56 10.05
C ASP A 191 -12.56 -3.87 8.84
N TYR A 192 -12.92 -4.58 7.75
CA TYR A 192 -13.58 -3.95 6.60
C TYR A 192 -14.96 -3.40 6.97
N GLU A 193 -15.75 -4.18 7.70
CA GLU A 193 -17.06 -3.77 8.18
C GLU A 193 -16.94 -2.53 9.06
N GLN A 194 -15.96 -2.52 9.98
CA GLN A 194 -15.68 -1.38 10.84
C GLN A 194 -15.27 -0.14 10.02
N LEU A 195 -14.37 -0.30 9.04
CA LEU A 195 -13.96 0.76 8.14
C LEU A 195 -15.17 1.29 7.36
N SER A 196 -15.97 0.41 6.75
CA SER A 196 -17.16 0.74 5.98
C SER A 196 -18.20 1.50 6.80
N SER A 197 -18.41 1.12 8.06
CA SER A 197 -19.29 1.85 8.98
C SER A 197 -18.75 3.24 9.33
N SER A 198 -17.42 3.40 9.43
CA SER A 198 -16.79 4.68 9.83
C SER A 198 -16.70 5.72 8.71
N ILE A 199 -16.32 5.33 7.48
CA ILE A 199 -16.10 6.26 6.35
C ILE A 199 -17.10 6.06 5.20
N GLY A 200 -18.05 5.16 5.36
CA GLY A 200 -19.02 4.78 4.35
C GLY A 200 -18.50 3.71 3.37
N PRO A 201 -19.42 2.88 2.82
CA PRO A 201 -19.06 1.72 2.01
C PRO A 201 -18.30 2.07 0.74
N SER A 202 -18.64 3.21 0.13
CA SER A 202 -17.98 3.70 -1.08
C SER A 202 -16.50 3.98 -0.85
N ARG A 203 -16.17 4.72 0.21
CA ARG A 203 -14.78 5.09 0.51
C ARG A 203 -13.98 3.88 1.00
N ALA A 204 -14.59 3.03 1.84
CA ALA A 204 -13.98 1.78 2.27
C ALA A 204 -13.66 0.84 1.11
N SER A 205 -14.55 0.72 0.11
CA SER A 205 -14.26 -0.05 -1.11
C SER A 205 -13.06 0.50 -1.89
N SER A 206 -12.91 1.83 -1.96
CA SER A 206 -11.74 2.46 -2.58
C SER A 206 -10.45 2.14 -1.81
N VAL A 207 -10.47 2.22 -0.47
CA VAL A 207 -9.32 1.85 0.39
C VAL A 207 -8.93 0.39 0.15
N ARG A 208 -9.89 -0.54 0.13
CA ARG A 208 -9.64 -1.95 -0.21
C ARG A 208 -9.02 -2.11 -1.60
N GLY A 209 -9.54 -1.40 -2.59
CA GLY A 209 -8.99 -1.44 -3.94
C GLY A 209 -7.54 -0.96 -4.01
N LEU A 210 -7.23 0.14 -3.32
CA LEU A 210 -5.86 0.68 -3.21
C LEU A 210 -4.92 -0.28 -2.46
N ALA A 211 -5.40 -0.96 -1.41
CA ALA A 211 -4.61 -1.96 -0.70
C ALA A 211 -4.22 -3.13 -1.61
N TRP A 212 -5.15 -3.63 -2.44
CA TRP A 212 -4.87 -4.61 -3.48
C TRP A 212 -3.89 -4.11 -4.53
N PHE A 213 -4.08 -2.87 -5.00
CA PHE A 213 -3.19 -2.25 -5.97
C PHE A 213 -1.75 -2.17 -5.47
N LEU A 214 -1.55 -1.72 -4.23
CA LEU A 214 -0.22 -1.64 -3.67
C LEU A 214 0.37 -3.02 -3.38
N ARG A 215 -0.43 -3.98 -2.90
CA ARG A 215 0.06 -5.37 -2.78
C ARG A 215 0.63 -5.87 -4.10
N TRP A 216 -0.08 -5.64 -5.19
CA TRP A 216 0.39 -6.01 -6.54
C TRP A 216 1.68 -5.27 -6.92
N GLY A 217 1.77 -3.95 -6.68
CA GLY A 217 3.00 -3.17 -6.92
C GLY A 217 4.18 -3.61 -6.05
N ALA A 218 3.95 -3.91 -4.77
CA ALA A 218 4.98 -4.35 -3.85
C ALA A 218 5.53 -5.73 -4.25
N PHE A 219 4.64 -6.69 -4.54
CA PHE A 219 5.03 -8.02 -4.99
C PHE A 219 5.75 -7.96 -6.34
N GLY A 220 5.30 -7.12 -7.28
CA GLY A 220 5.97 -6.95 -8.57
C GLY A 220 7.39 -6.41 -8.44
N GLY A 221 7.57 -5.34 -7.66
CA GLY A 221 8.88 -4.76 -7.40
C GLY A 221 9.83 -5.73 -6.72
N ASN A 222 9.36 -6.41 -5.67
CA ASN A 222 10.14 -7.42 -4.97
C ASN A 222 10.44 -8.64 -5.84
N THR A 223 9.54 -9.02 -6.77
CA THR A 223 9.81 -10.09 -7.75
C THR A 223 10.99 -9.72 -8.64
N ILE A 224 11.00 -8.50 -9.19
CA ILE A 224 12.13 -7.97 -9.99
C ILE A 224 13.44 -8.01 -9.21
N LEU A 225 13.44 -7.51 -7.97
CA LEU A 225 14.64 -7.50 -7.13
C LEU A 225 15.10 -8.91 -6.76
N SER A 226 14.17 -9.85 -6.57
CA SER A 226 14.50 -11.23 -6.24
C SER A 226 15.10 -12.01 -7.42
N THR A 227 14.89 -11.55 -8.66
CA THR A 227 15.37 -12.23 -9.87
C THR A 227 16.89 -12.36 -9.88
N THR A 228 17.63 -11.37 -9.37
CA THR A 228 19.10 -11.40 -9.33
C THR A 228 19.65 -12.38 -8.30
N LYS A 229 18.91 -12.61 -7.20
CA LYS A 229 19.31 -13.53 -6.11
C LYS A 229 18.84 -14.96 -6.37
N SER A 230 17.68 -15.12 -6.99
CA SER A 230 17.04 -16.42 -7.23
C SER A 230 16.26 -16.35 -8.55
N PRO A 231 16.96 -16.52 -9.69
CA PRO A 231 16.34 -16.44 -11.00
C PRO A 231 15.45 -17.65 -11.27
N SER A 232 14.34 -17.42 -11.97
CA SER A 232 13.51 -18.46 -12.58
C SER A 232 13.01 -17.94 -13.92
N LEU A 233 12.58 -18.84 -14.82
CA LEU A 233 12.05 -18.43 -16.13
C LEU A 233 10.90 -17.43 -15.98
N PHE A 234 9.96 -17.71 -15.07
CA PHE A 234 8.87 -16.79 -14.74
C PHE A 234 9.40 -15.41 -14.32
N LYS A 235 10.31 -15.36 -13.34
CA LYS A 235 10.85 -14.09 -12.83
C LYS A 235 11.62 -13.32 -13.89
N LEU A 236 12.35 -14.01 -14.77
CA LEU A 236 13.09 -13.41 -15.87
C LEU A 236 12.13 -12.74 -16.86
N PHE A 237 11.11 -13.47 -17.34
CA PHE A 237 10.10 -12.91 -18.24
C PHE A 237 9.32 -11.78 -17.58
N PHE A 238 8.90 -11.96 -16.33
CA PHE A 238 8.23 -10.92 -15.55
C PHE A 238 9.09 -9.67 -15.43
N THR A 239 10.39 -9.83 -15.14
CA THR A 239 11.34 -8.73 -15.02
C THR A 239 11.50 -8.01 -16.35
N LEU A 240 11.76 -8.72 -17.45
CA LEU A 240 11.90 -8.10 -18.77
C LEU A 240 10.66 -7.28 -19.15
N TYR A 241 9.47 -7.78 -18.82
CA TYR A 241 8.21 -7.11 -19.12
C TYR A 241 7.95 -5.88 -18.24
N TYR A 242 8.14 -5.97 -16.91
CA TYR A 242 7.78 -4.91 -15.97
C TYR A 242 8.94 -3.97 -15.59
N LEU A 243 10.20 -4.32 -15.85
CA LEU A 243 11.34 -3.47 -15.51
C LEU A 243 11.24 -2.03 -16.06
N PRO A 244 10.78 -1.79 -17.30
CA PRO A 244 10.57 -0.42 -17.80
C PRO A 244 9.64 0.41 -16.92
N LEU A 245 8.53 -0.18 -16.45
CA LEU A 245 7.58 0.48 -15.55
C LEU A 245 8.25 0.86 -14.23
N TYR A 246 8.99 -0.06 -13.60
CA TYR A 246 9.67 0.21 -12.33
C TYR A 246 10.84 1.20 -12.48
N ALA A 247 11.48 1.24 -13.64
CA ALA A 247 12.47 2.27 -13.97
C ALA A 247 11.82 3.66 -14.01
N ILE A 248 10.66 3.80 -14.65
CA ILE A 248 9.87 5.05 -14.65
C ILE A 248 9.47 5.44 -13.23
N ILE A 249 8.97 4.50 -12.42
CA ILE A 249 8.61 4.75 -11.01
C ILE A 249 9.82 5.29 -10.24
N LYS A 250 11.00 4.68 -10.41
CA LYS A 250 12.23 5.12 -9.74
C LYS A 250 12.64 6.53 -10.17
N ALA A 251 12.59 6.82 -11.47
CA ALA A 251 12.89 8.14 -12.01
C ALA A 251 11.91 9.20 -11.48
N PHE A 252 10.61 8.88 -11.46
CA PHE A 252 9.58 9.77 -10.93
C PHE A 252 9.75 10.01 -9.43
N SER A 253 10.08 8.98 -8.65
CA SER A 253 10.39 9.11 -7.23
C SER A 253 11.56 10.07 -6.99
N ALA A 254 12.65 9.94 -7.76
CA ALA A 254 13.79 10.84 -7.70
C ALA A 254 13.45 12.28 -8.12
N MET A 255 12.51 12.45 -9.04
CA MET A 255 11.99 13.78 -9.40
C MET A 255 11.18 14.41 -8.25
N LEU A 256 10.36 13.62 -7.56
CA LEU A 256 9.49 14.10 -6.47
C LEU A 256 10.28 14.59 -5.25
N THR A 257 11.50 14.11 -5.00
CA THR A 257 12.34 14.58 -3.87
C THR A 257 12.68 16.07 -3.96
N VAL A 258 12.61 16.66 -5.17
CA VAL A 258 12.88 18.09 -5.38
C VAL A 258 11.66 18.96 -5.06
N PHE A 259 10.46 18.38 -5.02
CA PHE A 259 9.23 19.12 -4.75
C PHE A 259 9.07 19.43 -3.25
N PRO A 260 8.51 20.60 -2.89
CA PRO A 260 8.31 20.97 -1.49
C PRO A 260 7.29 20.06 -0.79
N THR A 261 7.47 19.84 0.51
CA THR A 261 6.62 18.98 1.37
C THR A 261 5.17 19.45 1.42
N LYS A 262 4.91 20.74 1.18
CA LYS A 262 3.54 21.26 1.14
C LYS A 262 3.24 21.72 -0.27
N SER A 263 2.26 21.07 -0.91
CA SER A 263 1.67 21.61 -2.13
C SER A 263 1.09 23.01 -1.83
N PRO A 264 1.30 24.01 -2.71
CA PRO A 264 0.70 25.33 -2.53
C PRO A 264 -0.82 25.18 -2.38
N LYS A 265 -1.40 25.78 -1.32
CA LYS A 265 -2.84 25.67 -1.01
C LYS A 265 -3.77 26.11 -2.16
N ILE A 266 -3.25 26.92 -3.09
CA ILE A 266 -3.97 27.39 -4.28
C ILE A 266 -4.38 26.21 -5.20
N LEU A 267 -3.66 25.09 -5.15
CA LEU A 267 -3.94 23.90 -5.96
C LEU A 267 -4.77 22.84 -5.21
N SER A 268 -5.12 23.08 -3.94
CA SER A 268 -5.85 22.13 -3.08
C SER A 268 -7.30 22.54 -2.80
N GLN A 269 -7.79 23.62 -3.43
CA GLN A 269 -9.21 23.97 -3.50
C GLN A 269 -9.87 23.24 -4.67
#